data_AF-A0A3N5UVS4-F1
#
_entry.id   AF-A0A3N5UVS4-F1
#
_cell.length_a   1.000
_cell.length_b   1.000
_cell.length_c   1.000
_cell.angle_alpha   90.00
_cell.angle_beta   90.00
_cell.angle_gamma   90.00
#
_symmetry.space_group_name_H-M   'P 1'
#
loop_
_entity.id
_entity.type
_entity.pdbx_description
1 polymer ?
#
loop_
_entity_poly.entity_id
_entity_poly.type
_entity_poly.pdbx_seq_one_letter_code
_entity_poly.pdbx_strand_id
1 'polypeptide(L)'
;MVCDTGAYASWGVTALAKACIHSAGPYQIPNVWIDGYLVYTNNSVGGAMRGFGVPQLGFAHECHTDTVAATLGIDPLEFRLKNLIEDGSTLPTGQVLKRVAVKATAREAVRLAGWNKEIDWDEKAG
;
A
#
# COMPACT_ATOMS: atom_id res chain seq x y z
N MET A 1 10.35 2.62 -7.78
CA MET A 1 10.86 3.46 -6.68
C MET A 1 12.38 3.52 -6.73
N VAL A 2 12.97 4.63 -6.27
CA VAL A 2 14.41 4.83 -6.19
C VAL A 2 14.78 5.00 -4.72
N CYS A 3 15.77 4.24 -4.24
CA CYS A 3 16.20 4.23 -2.84
C CYS A 3 17.70 4.53 -2.76
N ASP A 4 18.06 5.56 -2.02
CA ASP A 4 19.45 5.87 -1.66
C ASP A 4 19.89 4.97 -0.50
N THR A 5 20.95 4.18 -0.70
CA THR A 5 21.54 3.31 0.32
C THR A 5 22.87 3.81 0.89
N GLY A 6 23.32 5.00 0.47
CA GLY A 6 24.66 5.50 0.77
C GLY A 6 25.76 4.67 0.09
N ALA A 7 26.95 4.67 0.67
CA ALA A 7 28.13 4.11 0.03
C ALA A 7 28.15 2.56 -0.11
N TYR A 8 27.32 1.84 0.65
CA TYR A 8 27.30 0.37 0.68
C TYR A 8 25.87 -0.18 0.72
N ALA A 9 25.70 -1.41 0.21
CA ALA A 9 24.39 -2.04 0.05
C ALA A 9 23.67 -2.26 1.39
N SER A 10 24.41 -2.61 2.45
CA SER A 10 23.87 -2.83 3.81
C SER A 10 22.57 -3.66 3.76
N TRP A 11 21.49 -3.17 4.37
CA TRP A 11 20.14 -3.74 4.31
C TRP A 11 19.26 -3.14 3.20
N GLY A 12 19.83 -2.29 2.34
CA GLY A 12 19.10 -1.58 1.29
C GLY A 12 18.42 -2.51 0.28
N VAL A 13 19.10 -3.60 -0.11
CA VAL A 13 18.52 -4.59 -1.05
C VAL A 13 17.26 -5.24 -0.46
N THR A 14 17.32 -5.68 0.79
CA THR A 14 16.18 -6.31 1.48
C THR A 14 15.07 -5.30 1.75
N ALA A 15 15.40 -4.07 2.13
CA ALA A 15 14.42 -3.01 2.34
C ALA A 15 13.68 -2.66 1.05
N LEU A 16 14.41 -2.53 -0.07
CA LEU A 16 13.82 -2.27 -1.38
C LEU A 16 12.96 -3.44 -1.85
N ALA A 17 13.46 -4.68 -1.77
CA ALA A 17 12.70 -5.86 -2.16
C ALA A 17 11.39 -5.98 -1.36
N LYS A 18 11.45 -5.75 -0.04
CA LYS A 18 10.26 -5.75 0.81
C LYS A 18 9.31 -4.62 0.41
N ALA A 19 9.79 -3.42 0.14
CA ALA A 19 8.94 -2.35 -0.37
C ALA A 19 8.26 -2.80 -1.68
N CYS A 20 8.99 -3.28 -2.68
CA CYS A 20 8.40 -3.74 -3.94
C CYS A 20 7.31 -4.79 -3.76
N ILE A 21 7.47 -5.75 -2.83
CA ILE A 21 6.45 -6.76 -2.51
C ILE A 21 5.14 -6.13 -1.97
N HIS A 22 5.23 -5.03 -1.23
CA HIS A 22 4.09 -4.36 -0.59
C HIS A 22 3.54 -3.18 -1.41
N SER A 23 3.99 -3.02 -2.66
CA SER A 23 3.73 -1.83 -3.49
C SER A 23 2.28 -1.64 -3.93
N ALA A 24 1.52 -2.72 -4.09
CA ALA A 24 0.08 -2.62 -4.34
C ALA A 24 -0.72 -2.19 -3.08
N GLY A 25 -0.05 -2.02 -1.94
CA GLY A 25 -0.72 -1.74 -0.67
C GLY A 25 -1.68 -2.87 -0.28
N PRO A 26 -2.65 -2.58 0.59
CA PRO A 26 -3.72 -3.52 0.94
C PRO A 26 -4.83 -3.53 -0.13
N TYR A 27 -4.53 -3.23 -1.40
CA TYR A 27 -5.54 -3.06 -2.45
C TYR A 27 -5.44 -4.15 -3.52
N GLN A 28 -6.59 -4.52 -4.07
CA GLN A 28 -6.69 -5.37 -5.26
C GLN A 28 -6.40 -4.52 -6.49
N ILE A 29 -5.21 -4.72 -7.08
CA ILE A 29 -4.79 -4.04 -8.30
C ILE A 29 -4.55 -5.11 -9.39
N PRO A 30 -5.45 -5.26 -10.38
CA PRO A 30 -5.37 -6.37 -11.33
C PRO A 30 -4.17 -6.27 -12.28
N ASN A 31 -3.70 -5.04 -12.55
CA ASN A 31 -2.59 -4.78 -13.44
C ASN A 31 -1.58 -3.90 -12.73
N VAL A 32 -0.40 -4.46 -12.46
CA VAL A 32 0.64 -3.79 -11.68
C VAL A 32 2.02 -4.13 -12.23
N TRP A 33 2.87 -3.11 -12.33
CA TRP A 33 4.27 -3.23 -12.71
C TRP A 33 5.11 -2.39 -11.77
N ILE A 34 6.16 -2.98 -11.18
CA ILE A 34 6.93 -2.35 -10.10
C ILE A 34 8.42 -2.51 -10.38
N ASP A 35 9.09 -1.39 -10.64
CA ASP A 35 10.54 -1.33 -10.70
C ASP A 35 11.11 -0.74 -9.41
N GLY A 36 12.19 -1.33 -8.92
CA GLY A 36 12.92 -0.86 -7.74
C GLY A 36 14.40 -0.66 -8.07
N TYR A 37 14.93 0.53 -7.77
CA TYR A 37 16.34 0.86 -7.96
C TYR A 37 16.99 1.18 -6.63
N LEU A 38 18.04 0.44 -6.28
CA LEU A 38 18.91 0.76 -5.16
C LEU A 38 20.11 1.54 -5.69
N VAL A 39 20.27 2.78 -5.22
CA VAL A 39 21.29 3.71 -5.71
C VAL A 39 22.34 3.88 -4.64
N TYR A 40 23.59 3.65 -5.03
CA TYR A 40 24.76 3.96 -4.23
C TYR A 40 25.08 5.44 -4.36
N THR A 41 25.29 6.11 -3.24
CA THR A 41 25.63 7.54 -3.20
C THR A 41 26.79 7.77 -2.24
N ASN A 42 27.32 8.99 -2.21
CA ASN A 42 28.33 9.39 -1.22
C ASN A 42 27.73 9.76 0.15
N ASN A 43 26.43 9.51 0.37
CA ASN A 43 25.80 9.70 1.67
C ASN A 43 26.20 8.58 2.65
N SER A 44 25.95 8.84 3.94
CA SER A 44 26.11 7.82 4.99
C SER A 44 25.29 6.58 4.66
N VAL A 45 25.84 5.41 5.01
CA VAL A 45 25.25 4.11 4.69
C VAL A 45 23.86 3.98 5.32
N GLY A 46 22.86 3.70 4.47
CA GLY A 46 21.50 3.39 4.89
C GLY A 46 21.42 2.02 5.57
N GLY A 47 20.37 1.82 6.36
CA GLY A 47 20.18 0.58 7.10
C GLY A 47 18.71 0.25 7.35
N ALA A 48 18.48 -0.80 8.11
CA ALA A 48 17.14 -1.20 8.51
C ALA A 48 16.53 -0.16 9.47
N MET A 49 15.32 0.31 9.13
CA MET A 49 14.45 1.06 10.04
C MET A 49 13.09 0.35 10.12
N ARG A 50 12.36 0.56 11.21
CA ARG A 50 11.04 -0.05 11.44
C ARG A 50 10.16 0.03 10.19
N GLY A 51 9.74 -1.13 9.69
CA GLY A 51 8.94 -1.27 8.46
C GLY A 51 9.73 -1.73 7.23
N PHE A 52 11.05 -1.46 7.16
CA PHE A 52 11.94 -1.91 6.08
C PHE A 52 11.45 -1.48 4.68
N GLY A 53 11.42 -0.18 4.40
CA GLY A 53 11.01 0.37 3.09
C GLY A 53 9.49 0.47 2.88
N VAL A 54 8.71 -0.32 3.61
CA VAL A 54 7.24 -0.32 3.52
C VAL A 54 6.63 1.04 3.91
N PRO A 55 7.06 1.75 4.96
CA PRO A 55 6.47 3.05 5.29
C PRO A 55 6.65 4.13 4.21
N GLN A 56 7.83 4.17 3.57
CA GLN A 56 8.13 5.13 2.49
C GLN A 56 7.21 4.91 1.29
N LEU A 57 7.03 3.65 0.93
CA LEU A 57 6.08 3.25 -0.10
C LEU A 57 4.62 3.43 0.32
N GLY A 58 4.34 3.18 1.61
CA GLY A 58 3.07 3.42 2.29
C GLY A 58 2.56 4.83 2.02
N PHE A 59 3.39 5.80 2.35
CA PHE A 59 3.12 7.21 2.08
C PHE A 59 2.84 7.46 0.58
N ALA A 60 3.74 7.00 -0.30
CA ALA A 60 3.62 7.26 -1.73
C ALA A 60 2.32 6.69 -2.34
N HIS A 61 1.97 5.44 -2.02
CA HIS A 61 0.76 4.84 -2.58
C HIS A 61 -0.52 5.37 -1.93
N GLU A 62 -0.53 5.68 -0.64
CA GLU A 62 -1.72 6.27 0.01
C GLU A 62 -2.01 7.69 -0.51
N CYS A 63 -0.98 8.51 -0.73
CA CYS A 63 -1.15 9.80 -1.40
C CYS A 63 -1.68 9.65 -2.84
N HIS A 64 -1.20 8.64 -3.56
CA HIS A 64 -1.72 8.32 -4.89
C HIS A 64 -3.20 7.91 -4.83
N THR A 65 -3.56 7.02 -3.90
CA THR A 65 -4.94 6.59 -3.63
C THR A 65 -5.86 7.77 -3.33
N ASP A 66 -5.44 8.71 -2.48
CA ASP A 66 -6.22 9.93 -2.21
C ASP A 66 -6.42 10.79 -3.46
N THR A 67 -5.39 10.92 -4.28
CA THR A 67 -5.46 11.68 -5.55
C THR A 67 -6.46 11.02 -6.52
N VAL A 68 -6.44 9.69 -6.63
CA VAL A 68 -7.38 8.93 -7.47
C VAL A 68 -8.81 9.12 -6.96
N ALA A 69 -9.05 8.95 -5.66
CA ALA A 69 -10.37 9.13 -5.06
C ALA A 69 -10.93 10.54 -5.31
N ALA A 70 -10.10 11.57 -5.09
CA ALA A 70 -10.47 12.96 -5.35
C ALA A 70 -10.78 13.22 -6.83
N THR A 71 -10.01 12.64 -7.74
CA THR A 71 -10.22 12.76 -9.20
C THR A 71 -11.53 12.12 -9.65
N LEU A 72 -11.90 11.00 -9.03
CA LEU A 72 -13.15 10.29 -9.30
C LEU A 72 -14.37 10.87 -8.57
N GLY A 73 -14.16 11.83 -7.66
CA GLY A 73 -15.22 12.37 -6.81
C GLY A 73 -15.78 11.35 -5.81
N ILE A 74 -14.99 10.34 -5.44
CA ILE A 74 -15.36 9.30 -4.47
C ILE A 74 -14.74 9.66 -3.13
N ASP A 75 -15.46 9.42 -2.01
CA ASP A 75 -14.85 9.61 -0.69
C ASP A 75 -13.61 8.71 -0.54
N PRO A 76 -12.47 9.22 -0.04
CA PRO A 76 -11.24 8.44 0.02
C PRO A 76 -11.34 7.17 0.89
N LEU A 77 -12.22 7.16 1.89
CA LEU A 77 -12.44 5.96 2.70
C LEU A 77 -13.26 4.93 1.93
N GLU A 78 -14.30 5.37 1.24
CA GLU A 78 -15.13 4.51 0.36
C GLU A 78 -14.26 3.87 -0.73
N PHE A 79 -13.43 4.67 -1.40
CA PHE A 79 -12.52 4.18 -2.44
C PHE A 79 -11.60 3.09 -1.89
N ARG A 80 -11.00 3.28 -0.71
CA ARG A 80 -10.16 2.26 -0.07
C ARG A 80 -10.93 0.99 0.19
N LEU A 81 -12.08 1.09 0.87
CA LEU A 81 -12.90 -0.06 1.25
C LEU A 81 -13.38 -0.89 0.06
N LYS A 82 -13.68 -0.23 -1.07
CA LYS A 82 -14.04 -0.88 -2.34
C LYS A 82 -12.89 -1.69 -2.92
N ASN A 83 -11.66 -1.22 -2.77
CA ASN A 83 -10.47 -1.83 -3.36
C ASN A 83 -9.69 -2.73 -2.39
N LEU A 84 -10.08 -2.88 -1.12
CA LEU A 84 -9.33 -3.68 -0.15
C LEU A 84 -9.26 -5.16 -0.56
N ILE A 85 -8.09 -5.78 -0.34
CA ILE A 85 -7.90 -7.22 -0.46
C ILE A 85 -8.83 -8.01 0.49
N GLU A 86 -9.22 -9.19 0.01
CA GLU A 86 -10.04 -10.18 0.71
C GLU A 86 -9.53 -11.60 0.49
N ASP A 87 -10.16 -12.58 1.14
CA ASP A 87 -9.83 -13.99 0.95
C ASP A 87 -9.94 -14.40 -0.53
N GLY A 88 -8.92 -15.09 -1.04
CA GLY A 88 -8.83 -15.45 -2.45
C GLY A 88 -8.15 -14.40 -3.34
N SER A 89 -7.90 -13.18 -2.83
CA SER A 89 -7.12 -12.18 -3.58
C SER A 89 -5.71 -12.66 -3.86
N THR A 90 -5.19 -12.30 -5.03
CA THR A 90 -3.81 -12.58 -5.43
C THR A 90 -2.97 -11.31 -5.32
N LEU A 91 -1.87 -11.38 -4.57
CA LEU A 91 -0.89 -10.30 -4.51
C LEU A 91 -0.12 -10.18 -5.83
N PRO A 92 0.54 -9.05 -6.11
CA PRO A 92 1.41 -8.88 -7.29
C PRO A 92 2.49 -9.97 -7.42
N THR A 93 2.88 -10.58 -6.30
CA THR A 93 3.84 -11.67 -6.22
C THR A 93 3.27 -13.05 -6.61
N GLY A 94 1.97 -13.13 -6.92
CA GLY A 94 1.26 -14.38 -7.19
C GLY A 94 0.75 -15.11 -5.93
N GLN A 95 1.01 -14.57 -4.74
CA GLN A 95 0.53 -15.18 -3.49
C GLN A 95 -0.99 -15.04 -3.36
N VAL A 96 -1.69 -16.18 -3.21
CA VAL A 96 -3.11 -16.20 -2.88
C VAL A 96 -3.30 -16.07 -1.37
N LEU A 97 -4.12 -15.10 -0.97
CA LEU A 97 -4.35 -14.77 0.43
C LEU A 97 -5.46 -15.60 1.06
N LYS A 98 -5.27 -15.92 2.34
CA LYS A 98 -6.22 -16.63 3.20
C LYS A 98 -6.26 -15.96 4.56
N ARG A 99 -7.44 -15.91 5.19
CA ARG A 99 -7.70 -15.30 6.50
C ARG A 99 -7.36 -13.80 6.52
N VAL A 100 -7.80 -13.06 5.52
CA VAL A 100 -7.61 -11.63 5.37
C VAL A 100 -8.64 -10.88 6.23
N ALA A 101 -8.15 -10.11 7.20
CA ALA A 101 -9.01 -9.37 8.13
C ALA A 101 -9.08 -7.85 7.86
N VAL A 102 -8.35 -7.33 6.86
CA VAL A 102 -8.16 -5.88 6.69
C VAL A 102 -9.49 -5.13 6.53
N LYS A 103 -10.46 -5.69 5.80
CA LYS A 103 -11.78 -5.09 5.59
C LYS A 103 -12.60 -5.03 6.88
N ALA A 104 -12.55 -6.10 7.68
CA ALA A 104 -13.20 -6.16 8.99
C ALA A 104 -12.56 -5.16 9.98
N THR A 105 -11.22 -5.12 10.03
CA THR A 105 -10.48 -4.18 10.88
C THR A 105 -10.73 -2.72 10.46
N ALA A 106 -10.75 -2.42 9.17
CA ALA A 106 -11.03 -1.08 8.67
C ALA A 106 -12.45 -0.63 9.03
N ARG A 107 -13.46 -1.49 8.84
CA ARG A 107 -14.85 -1.18 9.23
C ARG A 107 -14.98 -0.89 10.73
N GLU A 108 -14.34 -1.69 11.57
CA GLU A 108 -14.38 -1.48 13.01
C GLU A 108 -13.64 -0.19 13.43
N ALA A 109 -12.50 0.11 12.81
CA ALA A 109 -11.78 1.36 13.05
C ALA A 109 -12.62 2.59 12.68
N VAL A 110 -13.32 2.55 11.54
CA VAL A 110 -14.24 3.61 11.08
C VAL A 110 -15.39 3.80 12.08
N ARG A 111 -15.99 2.70 12.54
CA ARG A 111 -17.07 2.72 13.53
C ARG A 111 -16.61 3.34 14.85
N LEU A 112 -15.46 2.90 15.38
CA LEU A 112 -14.91 3.41 16.64
C LEU A 112 -14.45 4.87 16.54
N ALA A 113 -13.97 5.29 15.37
CA ALA A 113 -13.58 6.68 15.11
C ALA A 113 -14.78 7.63 14.98
N GLY A 114 -16.02 7.13 14.91
CA GLY A 114 -17.21 7.96 14.70
C GLY A 114 -17.22 8.65 13.34
N TRP A 115 -16.63 8.02 12.32
CA TRP A 115 -16.58 8.57 10.96
C TRP A 115 -17.96 8.46 10.31
N ASN A 116 -18.81 9.47 10.56
CA ASN A 116 -20.24 9.50 10.24
C ASN A 116 -20.55 10.17 8.88
N LYS A 117 -19.77 9.88 7.84
CA LYS A 117 -20.24 10.19 6.48
C LYS A 117 -21.15 9.06 6.01
N GLU A 118 -22.27 9.38 5.38
CA GLU A 118 -23.05 8.41 4.60
C GLU A 118 -22.12 7.85 3.51
N ILE A 119 -21.51 6.71 3.80
CA ILE A 119 -20.79 5.93 2.79
C ILE A 119 -21.90 5.16 2.07
N ASP A 120 -22.09 5.43 0.79
CA ASP A 120 -23.03 4.67 -0.02
C ASP A 120 -22.43 3.28 -0.28
N TRP A 121 -22.97 2.30 0.45
CA TRP A 121 -22.46 0.93 0.44
C TRP A 121 -22.97 0.11 -0.74
N ASP A 122 -24.03 0.55 -1.44
CA ASP A 122 -24.83 -0.32 -2.31
C ASP A 122 -25.01 0.15 -3.77
N GLU A 123 -24.68 1.39 -4.18
CA GLU A 123 -25.02 1.83 -5.55
C GLU A 123 -24.06 1.45 -6.70
N LYS A 124 -22.88 0.88 -6.47
CA LYS A 124 -21.90 0.64 -7.57
C LYS A 124 -21.20 -0.72 -7.56
N ALA A 125 -21.92 -1.78 -7.20
CA ALA A 125 -21.58 -3.14 -7.60
C ALA A 125 -22.30 -3.49 -8.91
N GLY A 126 -21.89 -2.83 -10.00
CA GLY A 126 -22.39 -3.06 -11.36
C GLY A 126 -21.23 -3.27 -12.31
#